data_AF-A0A945Z1J1-F1
#
_entry.id   AF-A0A945Z1J1-F1
#
_cell.length_a   1.000
_cell.length_b   1.000
_cell.length_c   1.000
_cell.angle_alpha   90.00
_cell.angle_beta   90.00
_cell.angle_gamma   90.00
#
_symmetry.space_group_name_H-M   'P 1'
#
loop_
_entity.id
_entity.type
_entity.pdbx_description
1 polymer ?
#
loop_
_entity_poly.entity_id
_entity_poly.type
_entity_poly.pdbx_seq_one_letter_code
_entity_poly.pdbx_strand_id
1 'polypeptide(L)'
;MPINKENGCKTAQSGEAGFTLIEMIIVVVLSSILGTFIFGVLTKSLAAQRNMQVRKERSDDAVLALERISREVREANSVNSAGSNVLIFRRADTGQAVKFIRNT
;
A
#
# COMPACT_ATOMS: atom_id res chain seq x y z
N MET A 1 -83.85 16.07 -25.84
CA MET A 1 -82.44 16.51 -26.00
C MET A 1 -81.63 15.86 -24.88
N PRO A 2 -80.84 14.79 -25.11
CA PRO A 2 -80.11 14.13 -24.04
C PRO A 2 -78.67 14.66 -23.92
N ILE A 3 -78.22 14.86 -22.68
CA ILE A 3 -76.89 15.37 -22.32
C ILE A 3 -75.87 14.23 -22.23
N ASN A 4 -74.86 14.40 -23.08
CA ASN A 4 -73.44 14.03 -23.08
C ASN A 4 -72.91 12.87 -22.20
N LYS A 5 -72.03 12.14 -22.88
CA LYS A 5 -71.37 10.87 -22.60
C LYS A 5 -70.28 10.99 -21.54
N GLU A 6 -70.19 9.95 -20.73
CA GLU A 6 -69.23 9.74 -19.64
C GLU A 6 -67.77 9.90 -20.08
N ASN A 7 -67.05 10.84 -19.46
CA ASN A 7 -65.59 10.88 -19.52
C ASN A 7 -65.04 10.17 -18.29
N GLY A 8 -64.93 8.84 -18.39
CA GLY A 8 -64.24 8.03 -17.41
C GLY A 8 -62.78 8.47 -17.28
N CYS A 9 -62.39 8.87 -16.08
CA CYS A 9 -61.02 9.17 -15.70
C CYS A 9 -60.18 7.90 -15.88
N LYS A 10 -59.34 7.87 -16.93
CA LYS A 10 -58.36 6.80 -17.13
C LYS A 10 -57.20 7.07 -16.20
N THR A 11 -57.20 6.41 -15.04
CA THR A 11 -56.05 6.34 -14.15
C THR A 11 -54.88 5.73 -14.93
N ALA A 12 -53.77 6.46 -15.05
CA ALA A 12 -52.54 5.91 -15.58
C ALA A 12 -52.13 4.74 -14.68
N GLN A 13 -52.23 3.53 -15.22
CA GLN A 13 -51.82 2.32 -14.53
C GLN A 13 -50.30 2.41 -14.34
N SER A 14 -49.87 2.82 -13.14
CA SER A 14 -48.47 2.74 -12.72
C SER A 14 -48.11 1.26 -12.63
N GLY A 15 -47.61 0.72 -13.74
CA GLY A 15 -47.01 -0.61 -13.74
C GLY A 15 -45.83 -0.60 -12.78
N GLU A 16 -45.84 -1.50 -11.80
CA GLU A 16 -44.65 -1.87 -11.07
C GLU A 16 -43.65 -2.44 -12.10
N ALA A 17 -42.72 -1.60 -12.56
CA ALA A 17 -41.71 -1.98 -13.52
C ALA A 17 -40.66 -2.86 -12.81
N GLY A 18 -40.91 -4.16 -12.78
CA GLY A 18 -39.93 -5.16 -12.37
C GLY A 18 -38.77 -5.25 -13.36
N PHE A 19 -37.59 -5.59 -12.84
CA PHE A 19 -36.38 -5.81 -13.64
C PHE A 19 -36.57 -7.00 -14.59
N THR A 20 -36.16 -6.85 -15.84
CA THR A 20 -36.23 -7.96 -16.81
C THR A 20 -35.08 -8.94 -16.62
N LEU A 21 -35.26 -10.20 -17.01
CA LEU A 21 -34.23 -11.24 -16.91
C LEU A 21 -32.97 -10.85 -17.70
N ILE A 22 -33.16 -10.27 -18.90
CA ILE A 22 -32.05 -9.83 -19.75
C ILE A 22 -31.26 -8.68 -19.11
N GLU A 23 -31.92 -7.77 -18.40
CA GLU A 23 -31.27 -6.66 -17.71
C GLU A 23 -30.37 -7.16 -16.57
N MET A 24 -30.80 -8.18 -15.82
CA MET A 24 -29.95 -8.81 -14.81
C MET A 24 -28.71 -9.47 -15.40
N ILE A 25 -28.83 -10.15 -16.55
CA ILE A 25 -27.68 -10.74 -17.24
C ILE A 25 -26.67 -9.66 -17.63
N ILE A 26 -27.14 -8.56 -18.22
CA ILE A 26 -26.28 -7.45 -18.63
C ILE A 26 -25.58 -6.83 -17.41
N VAL A 27 -26.30 -6.61 -16.31
CA VAL A 27 -25.71 -6.07 -15.07
C VAL A 27 -24.62 -6.96 -14.50
N VAL A 28 -24.81 -8.29 -14.47
CA VAL A 28 -23.77 -9.21 -13.96
C VAL A 28 -22.54 -9.20 -14.85
N VAL A 29 -22.71 -9.19 -16.18
CA VAL A 29 -21.60 -9.11 -17.13
C VAL A 29 -20.83 -7.80 -16.94
N LEU A 30 -21.50 -6.65 -16.90
CA LEU A 30 -20.87 -5.36 -16.69
C LEU A 30 -20.19 -5.26 -15.31
N SER A 31 -20.83 -5.79 -14.26
CA SER A 31 -20.28 -5.83 -12.91
C SER A 31 -19.02 -6.68 -12.84
N SER A 32 -18.94 -7.78 -13.59
CA SER A 32 -17.73 -8.61 -13.65
C SER A 32 -16.55 -7.86 -14.26
N ILE A 33 -16.79 -7.12 -15.35
CA ILE A 33 -15.77 -6.30 -16.01
C ILE A 33 -15.27 -5.25 -15.03
N LEU A 34 -16.16 -4.47 -14.41
CA LEU A 34 -15.81 -3.47 -13.41
C LEU A 34 -15.10 -4.08 -12.18
N GLY A 35 -15.53 -5.26 -11.74
CA GLY A 35 -14.94 -5.99 -10.64
C GLY A 35 -13.46 -6.27 -10.86
N THR A 36 -13.07 -6.72 -12.05
CA THR A 36 -11.65 -7.00 -12.35
C THR A 36 -10.75 -5.76 -12.21
N PHE A 37 -11.23 -4.59 -12.62
CA PHE A 37 -10.50 -3.33 -12.46
C PHE A 37 -10.31 -2.97 -10.99
N ILE A 38 -11.39 -3.05 -10.20
CA ILE A 38 -11.37 -2.73 -8.77
C ILE A 38 -10.40 -3.66 -8.03
N PHE A 39 -10.49 -4.97 -8.27
CA PHE A 39 -9.57 -5.95 -7.67
C PHE A 39 -8.10 -5.72 -8.10
N GLY A 40 -7.86 -5.35 -9.36
CA GLY A 40 -6.53 -5.01 -9.84
C GLY A 40 -5.92 -3.79 -9.13
N VAL A 41 -6.71 -2.76 -8.87
CA VAL A 41 -6.24 -1.56 -8.13
C VAL A 41 -5.98 -1.89 -6.66
N LEU A 42 -6.87 -2.67 -6.03
CA LEU A 42 -6.74 -3.04 -4.63
C LEU A 42 -5.48 -3.88 -4.37
N THR A 43 -5.23 -4.89 -5.21
CA THR A 43 -4.03 -5.74 -5.10
C THR A 43 -2.73 -4.96 -5.29
N LYS A 44 -2.69 -4.03 -6.25
CA LYS A 44 -1.53 -3.14 -6.46
C LYS A 44 -1.30 -2.24 -5.25
N SER A 45 -2.35 -1.70 -4.65
CA SER A 45 -2.26 -0.84 -3.46
C SER A 45 -1.71 -1.61 -2.25
N LEU A 46 -2.20 -2.84 -2.03
CA LEU A 46 -1.69 -3.72 -0.97
C LEU A 46 -0.22 -4.11 -1.19
N ALA A 47 0.16 -4.44 -2.43
CA ALA A 47 1.55 -4.74 -2.77
C ALA A 47 2.47 -3.53 -2.57
N ALA A 48 2.03 -2.34 -2.97
CA ALA A 48 2.76 -1.09 -2.77
C ALA A 48 2.94 -0.80 -1.27
N GLN A 49 1.91 -0.99 -0.45
CA GLN A 49 2.00 -0.80 1.00
C GLN A 49 3.00 -1.76 1.65
N ARG A 50 2.97 -3.05 1.28
CA ARG A 50 3.95 -4.04 1.77
C ARG A 50 5.37 -3.66 1.36
N ASN A 51 5.57 -3.28 0.10
CA ASN A 51 6.88 -2.86 -0.39
C ASN A 51 7.37 -1.58 0.31
N MET A 52 6.46 -0.66 0.64
CA MET A 52 6.79 0.56 1.37
C MET A 52 7.19 0.26 2.82
N GLN A 53 6.50 -0.67 3.49
CA GLN A 53 6.86 -1.11 4.84
C GLN A 53 8.25 -1.73 4.88
N VAL A 54 8.56 -2.67 3.97
CA VAL A 54 9.89 -3.30 3.89
C VAL A 54 10.99 -2.27 3.60
N ARG A 55 10.70 -1.29 2.74
CA ARG A 55 11.65 -0.19 2.46
C ARG A 55 11.87 0.70 3.67
N LYS A 56 10.82 0.99 4.43
CA LYS A 56 10.90 1.79 5.64
C LYS A 56 11.74 1.08 6.71
N GLU A 57 11.45 -0.18 6.99
CA GLU A 57 12.19 -1.00 7.96
C GLU A 57 13.69 -1.04 7.64
N ARG A 58 14.06 -1.28 6.37
CA ARG A 58 15.46 -1.24 5.93
C ARG A 58 16.13 0.12 6.10
N SER A 59 15.37 1.20 5.89
CA SER A 59 15.89 2.56 6.07
C SER A 59 16.11 2.87 7.54
N ASP A 60 15.17 2.49 8.40
CA ASP A 60 15.24 2.70 9.84
C ASP A 60 16.40 1.88 10.45
N ASP A 61 16.58 0.63 10.02
CA ASP A 61 17.72 -0.22 10.39
C ASP A 61 19.06 0.38 9.96
N ALA A 62 19.12 0.94 8.75
CA ALA A 62 20.32 1.59 8.24
C ALA A 62 20.67 2.84 9.05
N VAL A 63 19.67 3.66 9.41
CA VAL A 63 19.87 4.84 10.27
C VAL A 63 20.37 4.41 11.65
N LEU A 64 19.76 3.40 12.26
CA LEU A 64 20.18 2.89 13.57
C LEU A 64 21.62 2.35 13.54
N ALA A 65 21.98 1.60 12.50
CA ALA A 65 23.33 1.10 12.32
C ALA A 65 24.36 2.24 12.18
N LEU A 66 24.03 3.30 11.44
CA LEU A 66 24.88 4.49 11.29
C LEU A 66 25.03 5.27 12.59
N GLU A 67 23.95 5.46 13.34
CA GLU A 67 24.00 6.12 14.66
C GLU A 67 24.89 5.34 15.63
N ARG A 68 24.78 4.01 15.63
CA ARG A 68 25.64 3.14 16.42
C ARG A 68 27.11 3.28 16.01
N ILE A 69 27.42 3.20 14.72
CA ILE A 69 28.78 3.38 14.21
C ILE A 69 29.32 4.76 14.60
N SER A 70 28.51 5.82 14.44
CA SER A 70 28.90 7.20 14.79
C SER A 70 29.26 7.32 16.27
N ARG A 71 28.46 6.71 17.16
CA ARG A 71 28.72 6.69 18.60
C ARG A 71 30.01 5.93 18.93
N GLU A 72 30.16 4.72 18.41
CA GLU A 72 31.34 3.91 18.71
C GLU A 72 32.64 4.51 18.13
N VAL A 73 32.56 5.19 16.98
CA VAL A 73 33.68 5.96 16.41
C VAL A 73 34.02 7.18 17.26
N ARG A 74 33.03 7.88 17.80
CA ARG A 74 33.26 9.02 18.70
C ARG A 74 33.96 8.59 20.00
N GLU A 75 33.70 7.37 20.46
CA GLU A 75 34.35 6.75 21.63
C GLU A 75 35.68 6.05 21.27
N ALA A 76 36.11 6.11 20.02
CA ALA A 76 37.36 5.51 19.57
C ALA A 76 38.57 6.35 20.01
N ASN A 77 39.62 5.66 20.45
CA ASN A 77 40.91 6.28 20.75
C ASN A 77 41.77 6.40 19.47
N SER A 78 41.78 5.35 18.65
CA SER A 78 42.53 5.31 17.40
C SER A 78 41.78 4.56 16.31
N VAL A 79 41.81 5.09 15.09
CA VAL A 79 41.31 4.41 13.89
C VAL A 79 42.45 3.63 13.25
N ASN A 80 42.30 2.31 13.12
CA ASN A 80 43.35 1.42 12.61
C ASN A 80 43.26 1.22 11.10
N SER A 81 42.05 1.12 10.53
CA SER A 81 41.84 0.97 9.10
C SER A 81 40.43 1.42 8.71
N ALA A 82 40.33 2.29 7.72
CA ALA A 82 39.08 2.73 7.13
C ALA A 82 39.15 2.50 5.62
N GLY A 83 38.30 1.61 5.10
CA GLY A 83 38.17 1.30 3.68
C GLY A 83 36.71 1.32 3.24
N SER A 84 36.45 1.06 1.96
CA SER A 84 35.12 1.25 1.35
C SER A 84 33.99 0.43 1.99
N ASN A 85 34.30 -0.74 2.58
CA ASN A 85 33.30 -1.63 3.20
C ASN A 85 33.68 -2.09 4.61
N VAL A 86 34.80 -1.59 5.15
CA VAL A 86 35.33 -2.03 6.44
C VAL A 86 35.84 -0.85 7.26
N LEU A 87 35.48 -0.84 8.53
CA LEU A 87 35.95 0.14 9.50
C LEU A 87 36.45 -0.61 10.73
N ILE A 88 37.72 -0.40 11.09
CA ILE A 88 38.38 -1.02 12.24
C ILE A 88 38.98 0.09 13.09
N PHE A 89 38.58 0.14 14.36
CA PHE A 89 39.10 1.10 15.33
C PHE A 89 39.20 0.47 16.72
N ARG A 90 39.95 1.09 17.61
CA ARG A 90 40.06 0.70 19.02
C ARG A 90 39.24 1.63 19.90
N ARG A 91 38.40 1.07 20.76
CA ARG A 91 37.59 1.84 21.70
C ARG A 91 38.44 2.32 22.87
N ALA A 92 38.19 3.54 23.35
CA ALA A 92 38.99 4.18 24.39
C ALA A 92 38.76 3.60 25.80
N ASP A 93 37.59 3.04 26.05
CA ASP A 93 37.13 2.49 27.33
C ASP A 93 37.70 1.11 27.65
N THR A 94 37.79 0.24 26.64
CA THR A 94 38.05 -1.20 26.75
C THR A 94 39.33 -1.60 26.04
N GLY A 95 39.89 -0.74 25.20
CA GLY A 95 41.04 -1.05 24.34
C GLY A 95 40.76 -2.11 23.28
N GLN A 96 39.52 -2.59 23.16
CA GLN A 96 39.15 -3.64 22.22
C GLN A 96 39.01 -3.10 20.79
N ALA A 97 39.37 -3.96 19.83
CA ALA A 97 39.19 -3.67 18.41
C ALA A 97 37.73 -3.95 18.00
N VAL A 98 37.06 -2.94 17.47
CA VAL A 98 35.72 -3.04 16.89
C VAL A 98 35.86 -3.09 15.38
N LYS A 99 35.13 -4.02 14.74
CA LYS A 99 35.12 -4.20 13.28
C LYS A 99 33.69 -4.11 12.74
N PHE A 100 33.45 -3.15 11.88
CA PHE A 100 32.24 -3.08 11.06
C PHE A 100 32.53 -3.54 9.65
N ILE A 101 31.66 -4.40 9.11
CA ILE A 101 31.69 -4.86 7.72
C ILE A 101 30.32 -4.59 7.13
N ARG A 102 30.28 -3.87 6.01
CA ARG A 102 29.07 -3.76 5.20
C ARG A 102 28.87 -5.09 4.45
N ASN A 103 27.84 -5.84 4.80
CA ASN A 103 27.42 -6.99 4.01
C ASN A 103 26.56 -6.46 2.84
N THR A 104 27.05 -6.61 1.62
CA THR A 104 26.35 -6.26 0.38
C THR A 104 25.40 -7.35 -0.06
#